data_AF-A0A3D4XWN2-F1
#
_entry.id   AF-A0A3D4XWN2-F1
#
_cell.length_a   1.000
_cell.length_b   1.000
_cell.length_c   1.000
_cell.angle_alpha   90.00
_cell.angle_beta   90.00
_cell.angle_gamma   90.00
#
_symmetry.space_group_name_H-M   'P 1'
#
loop_
_entity.id
_entity.type
_entity.pdbx_description
1 polymer ?
#
loop_
_entity_poly.entity_id
_entity_poly.type
_entity_poly.pdbx_seq_one_letter_code
_entity_poly.pdbx_strand_id
1 'polypeptide(L)'
;MVQGTRITANQNIMPWWESLEQYFEQSVRRMGVTLQDIVQVLSFLGIGFLVGFLLKKYMRYFFVITLTMILFFIIFDHFGIILIDWSHVQQLTGIDPTNTIQQFGERLLAVIKENIILTISGFAGFVIGYRVG
;
A
#
# COMPACT_ATOMS: atom_id res chain seq x y z
N MET A 1 -45.55 -5.13 28.37
CA MET A 1 -44.34 -5.80 28.87
C MET A 1 -43.43 -6.07 27.69
N VAL A 2 -42.47 -5.17 27.42
CA VAL A 2 -41.56 -5.27 26.27
C VAL A 2 -40.35 -6.09 26.71
N GLN A 3 -40.20 -7.29 26.15
CA GLN A 3 -39.03 -8.14 26.37
C GLN A 3 -37.82 -7.46 25.75
N GLY A 4 -36.87 -7.06 26.60
CA GLY A 4 -35.59 -6.51 26.18
C GLY A 4 -34.76 -7.59 25.49
N THR A 5 -34.56 -7.42 24.18
CA THR A 5 -33.63 -8.22 23.38
C THR A 5 -32.22 -7.96 23.87
N ARG A 6 -31.64 -8.90 24.62
CA ARG A 6 -30.22 -8.86 24.97
C ARG A 6 -29.41 -9.11 23.70
N ILE A 7 -28.83 -8.06 23.15
CA ILE A 7 -27.77 -8.17 22.14
C ILE A 7 -26.55 -8.73 22.86
N THR A 8 -26.37 -10.05 22.83
CA THR A 8 -25.07 -10.66 23.12
C THR A 8 -24.15 -10.33 21.95
N ALA A 9 -23.45 -9.20 22.06
CA ALA A 9 -22.27 -8.93 21.25
C ALA A 9 -21.21 -9.98 21.60
N ASN A 10 -21.18 -11.07 20.84
CA ASN A 10 -20.09 -12.04 20.90
C ASN A 10 -18.84 -11.38 20.33
N GLN A 11 -18.14 -10.62 21.16
CA GLN A 11 -16.84 -10.04 20.87
C GLN A 11 -15.73 -11.08 21.07
N ASN A 12 -15.77 -12.17 20.29
CA ASN A 12 -14.54 -12.87 19.98
C ASN A 12 -13.77 -11.99 18.99
N ILE A 13 -13.09 -10.97 19.52
CA ILE A 13 -12.10 -10.19 18.79
C ILE A 13 -10.95 -11.16 18.56
N MET A 14 -11.03 -11.89 17.45
CA MET A 14 -9.95 -12.77 17.03
C MET A 14 -8.68 -11.92 16.96
N PRO A 15 -7.61 -12.26 17.69
CA PRO A 15 -6.37 -11.54 17.65
C PRO A 15 -5.94 -11.33 16.19
N TRP A 16 -5.45 -10.14 15.85
CA TRP A 16 -5.07 -9.81 14.48
C TRP A 16 -4.05 -10.80 13.89
N TRP A 17 -3.22 -11.42 14.74
CA TRP A 17 -2.25 -12.44 14.32
C TRP A 17 -2.91 -13.76 13.90
N GLU A 18 -4.00 -14.19 14.56
CA GLU A 18 -4.75 -15.41 14.18
C GLU A 18 -5.41 -15.23 12.81
N SER A 19 -5.89 -14.02 12.52
CA SER A 19 -6.42 -13.72 11.19
C SER A 19 -5.34 -13.84 10.11
N LEU A 20 -4.11 -13.37 10.39
CA LEU A 20 -2.98 -13.50 9.47
C LEU A 20 -2.58 -14.95 9.25
N GLU A 21 -2.58 -15.78 10.30
CA GLU A 21 -2.29 -17.21 10.19
C GLU A 21 -3.33 -17.93 9.32
N GLN A 22 -4.61 -17.65 9.52
CA GLN A 22 -5.67 -18.24 8.68
C GLN A 22 -5.52 -17.86 7.21
N TYR A 23 -5.23 -16.59 6.91
CA TYR A 23 -4.98 -16.18 5.53
C TYR A 23 -3.71 -16.79 4.96
N PHE A 24 -2.64 -16.91 5.76
CA PHE A 24 -1.41 -17.56 5.36
C PHE A 24 -1.66 -19.02 4.99
N GLU A 25 -2.35 -19.78 5.84
CA GLU A 25 -2.73 -21.15 5.54
C GLU A 25 -3.63 -21.25 4.32
N GLN A 26 -4.59 -20.33 4.16
CA GLN A 26 -5.50 -20.32 3.01
C GLN A 26 -4.75 -20.02 1.71
N SER A 27 -3.77 -19.11 1.73
CA SER A 27 -2.90 -18.85 0.58
C SER A 27 -1.95 -20.02 0.30
N VAL A 28 -1.38 -20.66 1.33
CA VAL A 28 -0.54 -21.87 1.16
C VAL A 28 -1.32 -23.04 0.59
N ARG A 29 -2.58 -23.23 1.01
CA ARG A 29 -3.47 -24.26 0.45
C ARG A 29 -3.91 -23.96 -0.98
N ARG A 30 -3.98 -22.68 -1.38
CA ARG A 30 -4.21 -22.26 -2.78
C ARG A 30 -2.96 -22.42 -3.65
N MET A 31 -1.76 -22.48 -3.05
CA MET A 31 -0.51 -22.81 -3.75
C MET A 31 -0.45 -24.32 -4.04
N GLY A 32 -1.31 -24.79 -4.94
CA GLY A 32 -0.99 -25.94 -5.78
C GLY A 32 0.20 -25.52 -6.64
N VAL A 33 1.41 -25.91 -6.22
CA VAL A 33 2.71 -25.37 -6.67
C VAL A 33 2.80 -25.32 -8.19
N THR A 34 2.50 -24.15 -8.77
CA THR A 34 2.61 -23.88 -10.21
C THR A 34 3.75 -22.88 -10.40
N LEU A 35 4.60 -23.06 -11.41
CA LEU A 35 5.80 -22.24 -11.64
C LEU A 35 5.49 -20.73 -11.73
N GLN A 36 4.29 -20.38 -12.18
CA GLN A 36 3.84 -19.01 -12.37
C GLN A 36 3.76 -18.22 -11.04
N ASP A 37 3.32 -18.86 -9.96
CA ASP A 37 3.19 -18.22 -8.64
C ASP A 37 4.56 -17.99 -8.00
N ILE A 38 5.50 -18.93 -8.20
CA ILE A 38 6.89 -18.80 -7.73
C ILE A 38 7.55 -17.59 -8.39
N VAL A 39 7.38 -17.43 -9.71
CA VAL A 39 7.91 -16.28 -10.45
C VAL A 39 7.27 -14.99 -9.95
N GLN A 40 5.97 -14.99 -9.66
CA GLN A 40 5.29 -13.81 -9.12
C GLN A 40 5.84 -13.42 -7.73
N VAL A 41 6.01 -14.38 -6.83
CA VAL A 41 6.58 -14.15 -5.49
C VAL A 41 8.01 -13.63 -5.56
N LEU A 42 8.86 -14.21 -6.43
CA LEU A 42 10.23 -13.76 -6.66
C LEU A 42 10.28 -12.36 -7.29
N SER A 43 9.36 -12.05 -8.21
CA SER A 43 9.29 -10.73 -8.84
C SER A 43 8.92 -9.65 -7.82
N PHE A 44 7.92 -9.90 -6.97
CA PHE A 44 7.55 -8.97 -5.89
C PHE A 44 8.67 -8.82 -4.85
N LEU A 45 9.37 -9.90 -4.52
CA LEU A 45 10.54 -9.85 -3.65
C LEU A 45 11.67 -9.02 -4.27
N GLY A 46 11.96 -9.22 -5.56
CA GLY A 46 12.98 -8.47 -6.30
C GLY A 46 12.65 -6.99 -6.44
N ILE A 47 11.39 -6.65 -6.76
CA ILE A 47 10.91 -5.26 -6.81
C ILE A 47 11.00 -4.62 -5.42
N GLY A 48 10.53 -5.32 -4.37
CA GLY A 48 10.64 -4.87 -2.99
C GLY A 48 12.10 -4.58 -2.62
N PHE A 49 13.02 -5.50 -2.92
CA PHE A 49 14.45 -5.33 -2.71
C PHE A 49 15.03 -4.12 -3.43
N LEU A 50 14.73 -3.97 -4.73
CA LEU A 50 15.18 -2.81 -5.50
C LEU A 50 14.65 -1.51 -4.92
N VAL A 51 13.36 -1.44 -4.60
CA VAL A 51 12.74 -0.26 -4.00
C VAL A 51 13.40 0.07 -2.66
N GLY A 52 13.59 -0.91 -1.76
CA GLY A 52 14.24 -0.70 -0.47
C GLY A 52 15.69 -0.22 -0.61
N PHE A 53 16.44 -0.82 -1.54
CA PHE A 53 17.82 -0.45 -1.85
C PHE A 53 17.92 0.98 -2.42
N LEU A 54 17.07 1.30 -3.40
CA LEU A 54 17.02 2.64 -3.99
C LEU A 54 16.60 3.67 -2.95
N LEU A 55 15.63 3.35 -2.09
CA LEU A 55 15.15 4.25 -1.06
C LEU A 55 16.30 4.69 -0.16
N LYS A 56 17.10 3.77 0.39
CA LYS A 56 18.21 4.15 1.28
C LYS A 56 19.28 4.97 0.58
N LYS A 57 19.67 4.58 -0.63
CA LYS A 57 20.72 5.26 -1.39
C LYS A 57 20.28 6.63 -1.93
N TYR A 58 19.03 6.75 -2.33
CA TYR A 58 18.48 7.94 -2.98
C TYR A 58 17.53 8.74 -2.10
N MET A 59 17.29 8.38 -0.83
CA MET A 59 16.39 9.13 0.07
C MET A 59 16.73 10.61 0.09
N ARG A 60 18.03 10.95 0.14
CA ARG A 60 18.49 12.34 0.10
C ARG A 60 18.16 13.02 -1.22
N TYR A 61 18.37 12.35 -2.35
CA TYR A 61 18.07 12.89 -3.67
C TYR A 61 16.57 13.00 -3.92
N PHE A 62 15.80 11.97 -3.55
CA PHE A 62 14.34 11.94 -3.65
C PHE A 62 13.73 13.07 -2.83
N PHE A 63 14.15 13.24 -1.57
CA PHE A 63 13.68 14.33 -0.72
C PHE A 63 14.00 15.71 -1.33
N VAL A 64 15.21 15.90 -1.86
CA VAL A 64 15.59 17.16 -2.51
C VAL A 64 14.77 17.40 -3.78
N ILE A 65 14.55 16.39 -4.62
CA ILE A 65 13.75 16.51 -5.84
C ILE A 65 12.30 16.82 -5.51
N THR A 66 11.68 16.09 -4.58
CA THR A 66 10.30 16.32 -4.15
C THR A 66 10.14 17.72 -3.55
N LEU A 67 11.07 18.13 -2.67
CA LEU A 67 11.05 19.46 -2.08
C LEU A 67 11.19 20.54 -3.15
N THR A 68 12.09 20.36 -4.11
CA THR A 68 12.30 21.28 -5.24
C THR A 68 11.06 21.35 -6.12
N MET A 69 10.42 20.22 -6.42
CA MET A 69 9.15 20.14 -7.18
C MET A 69 8.02 20.92 -6.49
N ILE A 70 7.84 20.71 -5.17
CA ILE A 70 6.84 21.44 -4.38
C ILE A 70 7.14 22.94 -4.41
N LEU A 71 8.41 23.33 -4.23
CA LEU A 71 8.83 24.72 -4.27
C LEU A 71 8.57 25.37 -5.64
N PHE A 72 8.84 24.64 -6.73
CA PHE A 72 8.49 25.08 -8.07
C PHE A 72 6.98 25.25 -8.22
N PHE A 73 6.16 24.28 -7.79
CA PHE A 73 4.71 24.42 -7.85
C PHE A 73 4.19 25.65 -7.10
N ILE A 74 4.70 25.93 -5.90
CA ILE A 74 4.32 27.11 -5.11
C ILE A 74 4.74 28.41 -5.82
N ILE A 75 5.96 28.47 -6.34
CA ILE A 75 6.45 29.65 -7.06
C ILE A 75 5.63 29.88 -8.33
N PHE A 76 5.37 28.83 -9.11
CA PHE A 76 4.61 28.95 -10.35
C PHE A 76 3.13 29.34 -10.12
N ASP A 77 2.53 28.90 -9.02
CA ASP A 77 1.21 29.33 -8.57
C ASP A 77 1.22 30.83 -8.17
N HIS A 78 2.20 31.25 -7.38
CA HIS A 78 2.30 32.64 -6.92
C HIS A 78 2.59 33.65 -8.05
N PHE A 79 3.29 33.24 -9.10
CA PHE A 79 3.55 34.07 -10.29
C PHE A 79 2.40 34.05 -11.30
N GLY A 80 1.35 33.22 -11.11
CA GLY A 80 0.16 33.19 -11.96
C GLY A 80 0.42 32.72 -13.40
N ILE A 81 1.59 32.12 -13.67
CA ILE A 81 1.98 31.62 -15.01
C ILE A 81 1.31 30.27 -15.28
N ILE A 82 1.01 29.50 -14.23
CA ILE A 82 0.29 28.24 -14.31
C ILE A 82 -0.96 28.39 -13.43
N LEU A 83 -2.12 28.65 -14.06
CA LEU A 83 -3.40 28.35 -13.44
C LEU A 83 -3.46 26.82 -13.32
N ILE A 84 -3.09 26.29 -12.15
CA ILE A 84 -3.24 24.87 -11.87
C ILE A 84 -4.75 24.63 -11.80
N ASP A 85 -5.31 24.22 -12.94
CA ASP A 85 -6.65 23.70 -13.00
C ASP A 85 -6.66 22.34 -12.29
N TRP A 86 -6.93 22.38 -10.99
CA TRP A 86 -7.02 21.21 -10.14
C TRP A 86 -8.00 20.17 -10.71
N SER A 87 -8.99 20.59 -11.50
CA SER A 87 -9.92 19.67 -12.17
C SER A 87 -9.24 18.86 -13.28
N HIS A 88 -8.32 19.46 -14.04
CA HIS A 88 -7.51 18.76 -15.05
C HIS A 88 -6.47 17.85 -14.42
N VAL A 89 -5.82 18.28 -13.33
CA VAL A 89 -4.88 17.42 -12.59
C VAL A 89 -5.60 16.19 -12.02
N GLN A 90 -6.83 16.36 -11.53
CA GLN A 90 -7.66 15.24 -11.05
C GLN A 90 -8.01 14.25 -12.18
N GLN A 91 -8.35 14.73 -13.37
CA GLN A 91 -8.59 13.86 -14.53
C GLN A 91 -7.33 13.10 -14.97
N LEU A 92 -6.16 13.75 -14.94
CA LEU A 92 -4.89 13.14 -15.36
C LEU A 92 -4.34 12.16 -14.32
N THR A 93 -4.58 12.41 -13.03
CA THR A 93 -4.11 11.55 -11.93
C THR A 93 -5.10 10.45 -11.57
N GLY A 94 -6.35 10.55 -12.01
CA GLY A 94 -7.44 9.62 -11.63
C GLY A 94 -7.80 9.68 -10.14
N ILE A 95 -7.34 10.73 -9.44
CA ILE A 95 -7.61 10.92 -8.01
C ILE A 95 -8.95 11.64 -7.91
N ASP A 96 -10.02 10.87 -7.75
CA ASP A 96 -11.35 11.39 -7.45
C ASP A 96 -11.32 12.17 -6.11
N PRO A 97 -11.76 13.44 -6.06
CA PRO A 97 -11.76 14.24 -4.84
C PRO A 97 -12.70 13.68 -3.75
N THR A 98 -13.56 12.73 -4.11
CA THR A 98 -14.45 11.99 -3.19
C THR A 98 -13.79 10.77 -2.56
N ASN A 99 -12.63 10.33 -3.06
CA ASN A 99 -11.90 9.22 -2.46
C ASN A 99 -11.28 9.71 -1.14
N THR A 100 -12.00 9.48 -0.06
CA THR A 100 -11.53 9.76 1.29
C THR A 100 -10.29 8.91 1.58
N ILE A 101 -9.36 9.40 2.40
CA ILE A 101 -8.18 8.63 2.86
C ILE A 101 -8.59 7.25 3.41
N GLN A 102 -9.79 7.16 4.01
CA GLN A 102 -10.40 5.90 4.42
C GLN A 102 -10.66 4.91 3.29
N GLN A 103 -11.21 5.35 2.16
CA GLN A 103 -11.48 4.46 1.01
C GLN A 103 -10.17 3.96 0.37
N PHE A 104 -9.12 4.78 0.38
CA PHE A 104 -7.79 4.35 -0.03
C PHE A 104 -7.21 3.30 0.93
N GLY A 105 -7.36 3.52 2.24
CA GLY A 105 -6.96 2.55 3.26
C GLY A 105 -7.70 1.21 3.15
N GLU A 106 -9.01 1.24 2.92
CA GLU A 106 -9.82 0.04 2.71
C GLU A 106 -9.42 -0.74 1.45
N ARG A 107 -9.12 -0.04 0.35
CA ARG A 107 -8.60 -0.66 -0.88
C ARG A 107 -7.23 -1.28 -0.66
N LEU A 108 -6.33 -0.60 0.04
CA LEU A 108 -5.03 -1.14 0.42
C LEU A 108 -5.18 -2.40 1.28
N LEU A 109 -6.04 -2.35 2.29
CA LEU A 109 -6.32 -3.50 3.14
C LEU A 109 -6.94 -4.66 2.37
N ALA A 110 -7.81 -4.40 1.39
CA ALA A 110 -8.36 -5.43 0.52
C ALA A 110 -7.27 -6.10 -0.32
N VAL A 111 -6.38 -5.32 -0.94
CA VAL A 111 -5.25 -5.83 -1.74
C VAL A 111 -4.28 -6.64 -0.88
N ILE A 112 -3.99 -6.16 0.34
CA ILE A 112 -3.14 -6.89 1.29
C ILE A 112 -3.80 -8.22 1.65
N LYS A 113 -5.09 -8.23 2.01
CA LYS A 113 -5.82 -9.45 2.39
C LYS A 113 -5.95 -10.45 1.25
N GLU A 114 -6.09 -9.98 0.02
CA GLU A 114 -6.23 -10.83 -1.16
C GLU A 114 -4.92 -11.53 -1.53
N ASN A 115 -3.78 -10.88 -1.27
CA ASN A 115 -2.45 -11.35 -1.68
C ASN A 115 -1.40 -11.20 -0.56
N ILE A 116 -1.69 -11.82 0.60
CA ILE A 116 -0.84 -11.73 1.80
C ILE A 116 0.58 -12.22 1.53
N ILE A 117 0.75 -13.33 0.80
CA ILE A 117 2.08 -13.91 0.53
C ILE A 117 2.95 -12.97 -0.32
N LEU A 118 2.39 -12.37 -1.36
CA LEU A 118 3.08 -11.42 -2.23
C LEU A 118 3.47 -10.15 -1.46
N THR A 119 2.60 -9.73 -0.54
CA THR A 119 2.86 -8.58 0.33
C THR A 119 4.00 -8.88 1.31
N ILE A 120 3.99 -10.05 1.94
CA ILE A 120 5.06 -10.48 2.87
C ILE A 120 6.38 -10.67 2.12
N SER A 121 6.39 -11.28 0.94
CA SER A 121 7.61 -11.48 0.15
C SER A 121 8.18 -10.15 -0.35
N GLY A 122 7.32 -9.23 -0.81
CA GLY A 122 7.71 -7.87 -1.18
C GLY A 122 8.24 -7.07 0.01
N PHE A 123 7.60 -7.18 1.18
CA PHE A 123 8.06 -6.51 2.40
C PHE A 123 9.40 -7.09 2.90
N ALA A 124 9.57 -8.41 2.87
CA ALA A 124 10.84 -9.05 3.18
C ALA A 124 11.94 -8.60 2.22
N GLY A 125 11.65 -8.58 0.91
CA GLY A 125 12.53 -8.01 -0.10
C GLY A 125 12.92 -6.57 0.22
N PHE A 126 11.94 -5.72 0.54
CA PHE A 126 12.14 -4.32 0.90
C PHE A 126 13.01 -4.14 2.14
N VAL A 127 12.79 -4.89 3.22
CA VAL A 127 13.61 -4.81 4.44
C VAL A 127 15.05 -5.21 4.15
N ILE A 128 15.26 -6.28 3.37
CA ILE A 128 16.60 -6.72 2.98
C ILE A 128 17.27 -5.66 2.10
N GLY A 129 16.56 -5.15 1.09
CA GLY A 129 17.04 -4.11 0.19
C GLY A 129 17.42 -2.84 0.94
N TYR A 130 16.57 -2.39 1.87
CA TYR A 130 16.84 -1.24 2.72
C TYR A 130 18.02 -1.48 3.68
N ARG A 131 18.25 -2.70 4.15
CA ARG A 131 19.41 -2.97 5.00
C ARG A 131 20.71 -2.98 4.20
N VAL A 132 20.68 -3.53 3.00
CA VAL A 132 21.85 -3.71 2.11
C VAL A 132 22.23 -2.43 1.36
N GLY A 133 21.26 -1.61 0.95
CA GLY A 133 21.49 -0.29 0.31
C GLY A 133 22.13 0.73 1.22
#